data_AF-A0A9C8TY17-F1
#
_entry.id   AF-A0A9C8TY17-F1
#
_cell.length_a   1.000
_cell.length_b   1.000
_cell.length_c   1.000
_cell.angle_alpha   90.00
_cell.angle_beta   90.00
_cell.angle_gamma   90.00
#
_symmetry.space_group_name_H-M   'P 1'
#
loop_
_entity.id
_entity.type
_entity.pdbx_description
1 polymer ?
#
loop_
_entity_poly.entity_id
_entity_poly.type
_entity_poly.pdbx_seq_one_letter_code
_entity_poly.pdbx_strand_id
1 'polypeptide(L)' 'MGHEKAIASGKEHRQPYRRSKAFDTSCRNHGSCPCYKGRLHNRRRGEMSADDQLREEGKQ' A
#
# COMPACT_ATOMS: atom_id res chain seq x y z
N MET A 1 14.24 -0.60 28.81
CA MET A 1 14.00 -2.06 28.98
C MET A 1 12.97 -2.47 27.95
N GLY A 2 13.36 -3.33 27.01
CA GLY A 2 12.57 -3.68 25.83
C GLY A 2 11.57 -4.81 26.10
N HIS A 3 10.74 -5.07 25.09
CA HIS A 3 9.72 -6.10 25.08
C HIS A 3 10.29 -7.54 25.04
N GLU A 4 11.63 -7.69 25.05
CA GLU A 4 12.29 -9.00 24.88
C GLU A 4 11.88 -9.99 25.98
N LYS A 5 11.73 -9.53 27.22
CA LYS A 5 11.34 -10.40 28.35
C LYS A 5 9.91 -10.93 28.21
N ALA A 6 8.98 -10.14 27.67
CA ALA A 6 7.60 -10.55 27.45
C ALA A 6 7.50 -11.54 26.27
N ILE A 7 8.31 -11.31 25.23
CA ILE A 7 8.43 -12.22 24.07
C ILE A 7 9.00 -13.57 24.52
N ALA A 8 10.12 -13.57 25.25
CA ALA A 8 10.78 -14.80 25.71
C ALA A 8 9.91 -15.62 26.67
N SER A 9 9.04 -14.96 27.45
CA SER A 9 8.12 -15.64 28.37
C SER A 9 6.76 -16.00 27.74
N GLY A 10 6.55 -15.75 26.45
CA GLY A 10 5.31 -16.05 25.74
C GLY A 10 4.10 -15.21 26.15
N LYS A 11 4.32 -14.13 26.91
CA LYS A 11 3.27 -13.23 27.43
C LYS A 11 3.00 -12.04 26.49
N GLU A 12 3.68 -12.00 25.34
CA GLU A 12 3.47 -10.98 24.33
C GLU A 12 2.33 -11.40 23.39
N HIS A 13 1.16 -10.80 23.58
CA HIS A 13 -0.03 -11.06 22.76
C HIS A 13 -0.26 -10.03 21.64
N ARG A 14 0.63 -9.03 21.52
CA ARG A 14 0.51 -8.01 20.47
C ARG A 14 0.76 -8.65 19.12
N GLN A 15 -0.12 -8.36 18.16
CA GLN A 15 0.09 -8.78 16.78
C GLN A 15 1.31 -8.07 16.19
N PRO A 16 2.19 -8.78 15.44
CA PRO A 16 3.26 -8.14 14.68
C PRO A 16 2.69 -7.04 13.79
N TYR A 17 3.42 -5.95 13.66
CA TYR A 17 2.94 -4.82 12.88
C TYR A 17 2.87 -5.18 11.40
N ARG A 18 1.66 -5.38 10.85
CA ARG A 18 1.47 -5.85 9.45
C ARG A 18 1.12 -4.73 8.47
N ARG A 19 1.10 -3.47 8.91
CA ARG A 19 0.68 -2.31 8.08
C ARG A 19 1.87 -1.45 7.67
N SER A 20 2.55 -1.86 6.60
CA SER A 20 3.69 -1.13 6.00
C SER A 20 3.46 0.36 5.78
N LYS A 21 2.23 0.80 5.46
CA LYS A 21 1.88 2.23 5.34
C LYS A 21 2.22 3.09 6.56
N ALA A 22 2.18 2.52 7.76
CA ALA A 22 2.28 3.30 8.99
C ALA A 22 3.71 3.34 9.56
N PHE A 23 4.58 2.39 9.21
CA PHE A 23 5.99 2.42 9.59
C PHE A 23 6.93 2.79 8.44
N ASP A 24 6.56 2.47 7.19
CA ASP A 24 7.37 2.75 6.01
C ASP A 24 6.73 3.86 5.17
N THR A 25 7.43 4.98 5.10
CA THR A 25 7.02 6.17 4.35
C THR A 25 6.90 5.88 2.85
N SER A 26 7.73 4.97 2.32
CA SER A 26 7.70 4.53 0.93
C SER A 26 6.48 3.63 0.63
N CYS A 27 5.85 3.07 1.66
CA CYS A 27 4.68 2.22 1.50
C CYS A 27 3.33 2.97 1.53
N ARG A 28 3.34 4.30 1.62
CA ARG A 28 2.11 5.12 1.60
C ARG A 28 1.43 5.11 0.23
N ASN A 29 0.23 5.70 0.16
CA ASN A 29 -0.39 6.00 -1.13
C ASN A 29 0.56 6.95 -1.87
N HIS A 30 0.92 6.63 -3.12
CA HIS A 30 1.95 7.32 -3.93
C HIS A 30 3.41 7.16 -3.46
N GLY A 31 3.69 6.33 -2.46
CA GLY A 31 5.07 6.02 -2.07
C GLY A 31 5.78 5.10 -3.08
N SER A 32 7.10 5.08 -3.02
CA SER A 32 8.00 4.41 -3.98
C SER A 32 8.24 2.91 -3.72
N CYS A 33 7.65 2.31 -2.68
CA CYS A 33 7.93 0.88 -2.39
C CYS A 33 7.52 -0.02 -3.56
N PRO A 34 8.19 -1.17 -3.78
CA PRO A 34 7.79 -2.16 -4.79
C PRO A 34 6.34 -2.67 -4.65
N CYS A 35 5.80 -2.61 -3.43
CA CYS A 35 4.41 -2.93 -3.10
C CYS A 35 3.35 -1.94 -3.65
N TYR A 36 3.76 -0.85 -4.29
CA TYR A 36 2.86 0.18 -4.85
C TYR A 36 1.92 -0.36 -5.95
N LYS A 37 2.32 -1.39 -6.71
CA LYS A 37 1.51 -1.94 -7.82
C LYS A 37 0.10 -2.35 -7.40
N GLY A 38 -0.02 -3.08 -6.29
CA GLY A 38 -1.33 -3.50 -5.76
C GLY A 38 -2.15 -2.33 -5.21
N ARG A 39 -1.50 -1.32 -4.63
CA ARG A 39 -2.19 -0.13 -4.08
C ARG A 39 -2.72 0.81 -5.16
N LEU A 40 -2.05 0.88 -6.31
CA LEU A 40 -2.44 1.76 -7.41
C LEU A 40 -3.41 1.11 -8.40
N HIS A 41 -3.78 -0.16 -8.23
CA HIS A 41 -4.61 -0.90 -9.19
C HIS A 41 -5.91 -0.17 -9.53
N ASN A 42 -6.69 0.25 -8.53
CA ASN A 42 -7.96 0.94 -8.75
C ASN A 42 -7.78 2.31 -9.42
N ARG A 43 -6.73 3.05 -9.05
CA ARG A 43 -6.40 4.33 -9.68
C ARG A 43 -6.05 4.15 -11.16
N ARG A 44 -5.14 3.21 -11.46
CA ARG A 44 -4.73 2.90 -12.83
C ARG A 44 -5.90 2.44 -13.69
N ARG A 45 -6.84 1.68 -13.13
CA ARG A 45 -8.08 1.31 -13.81
C ARG A 45 -8.93 2.52 -14.20
N GLY A 46 -9.05 3.50 -13.32
CA GLY A 46 -9.72 4.76 -13.63
C GLY A 46 -8.99 5.58 -14.70
N GLU A 47 -7.66 5.68 -14.59
CA GLU A 47 -6.82 6.39 -15.58
C GLU A 47 -6.94 5.76 -16.98
N MET A 48 -6.90 4.43 -17.07
CA MET A 48 -7.09 3.71 -18.34
C MET A 48 -8.48 3.98 -18.93
N SER A 49 -9.54 3.91 -18.12
CA SER A 49 -10.90 4.18 -18.59
C SER A 49 -11.09 5.61 -19.08
N ALA A 50 -10.46 6.59 -18.42
CA ALA A 50 -10.52 7.98 -18.84
C ALA A 50 -9.72 8.22 -20.13
N ASP A 51 -8.54 7.60 -20.25
CA ASP A 51 -7.72 7.66 -21.46
C ASP A 51 -8.46 7.05 -22.67
N ASP A 52 -9.15 5.93 -22.47
CA ASP A 52 -9.98 5.31 -23.50
C ASP A 52 -11.12 6.23 -23.94
N GLN A 53 -11.81 6.90 -23.01
CA GLN A 53 -12.87 7.87 -23.34
C GLN A 53 -12.35 9.03 -24.19
N LEU A 54 -11.23 9.64 -23.78
CA LEU A 54 -10.60 10.75 -24.51
C LEU A 54 -10.16 10.35 -25.92
N ARG A 55 -9.67 9.11 -26.09
CA ARG A 55 -9.30 8.57 -27.41
C ARG A 55 -10.49 8.35 -28.31
N GLU A 56 -11.63 7.93 -27.78
CA GLU A 56 -12.86 7.77 -28.57
C GLU A 56 -13.46 9.12 -28.95
N GLU A 57 -13.43 10.11 -28.05
CA GLU A 57 -13.86 11.49 -28.32
C GLU A 57 -13.02 12.17 -29.40
N GLY A 58 -11.70 11.96 -29.41
CA GLY A 58 -10.79 12.53 -30.40
C GLY A 58 -10.85 11.92 -31.81
N LYS A 59 -11.67 10.88 -32.03
CA LYS A 59 -11.88 10.24 -33.34
C LYS A 59 -13.08 10.78 -34.12
N GLN A 60 -13.82 11.75 -33.58
CA GLN A 60 -14.99 12.39 -34.21
C GLN A 60 -14.62 13.53 -35.15
#